data_AF-A0A9L0II45-F1
#
_entry.id   AF-A0A9L0II45-F1
#
_cell.length_a   1.000
_cell.length_b   1.000
_cell.length_c   1.000
_cell.angle_alpha   90.00
_cell.angle_beta   90.00
_cell.angle_gamma   90.00
#
_symmetry.space_group_name_H-M   'P 1'
#
loop_
_entity.id
_entity.type
_entity.pdbx_description
1 polymer ?
#
loop_
_entity_poly.entity_id
_entity_poly.type
_entity_poly.pdbx_seq_one_letter_code
_entity_poly.pdbx_strand_id
1 'polypeptide(L)'
;MDTVSLEHQIQSVQRHISFLKKEQMALLRDLHLEILRLQKRCSELTHDLELREAQSHQQEAASRELESKCRALESQLAARAAANAELRREVAQREALVSALRCSLRAEERRFLDELRRRSHRTTVLGTELQKHTEAAAYLSCQLHAVRQRLQTPRPGPGAAAEPRPRRRAQRARRLPAPAAAAAEAAAKGPGRDWAAWDRAAGALDDADAMPDPALFLYARRPPRPSGRSPRQPPPQEPPDEAGPQPAPSPPGAPGDQE
;
A
#
# COMPACT_ATOMS: atom_id res chain seq x y z
N MET A 1 65.57 21.54 104.76
CA MET A 1 65.47 22.14 103.41
C MET A 1 64.73 21.21 102.43
N ASP A 2 64.59 19.92 102.74
CA ASP A 2 64.03 18.91 101.82
C ASP A 2 62.50 18.90 101.72
N THR A 3 61.80 19.39 102.74
CA THR A 3 60.32 19.46 102.76
C THR A 3 59.76 20.40 101.70
N VAL A 4 60.44 21.53 101.47
CA VAL A 4 60.04 22.54 100.48
C VAL A 4 60.20 22.01 99.06
N SER A 5 61.17 21.12 98.80
CA SER A 5 61.37 20.47 97.50
C SER A 5 60.26 19.46 97.18
N LEU A 6 59.83 18.69 98.19
CA LEU A 6 58.76 17.70 98.04
C LEU A 6 57.40 18.39 97.77
N GLU A 7 57.12 19.50 98.45
CA GLU A 7 55.91 20.30 98.23
C GLU A 7 55.82 20.86 96.80
N HIS A 8 56.93 21.40 96.27
CA HIS A 8 56.98 21.87 94.89
C HIS A 8 56.79 20.72 93.88
N GLN A 9 57.32 19.53 94.17
CA GLN A 9 57.14 18.34 93.33
C GLN A 9 55.69 17.84 93.36
N ILE A 10 55.04 17.85 94.52
CA ILE A 10 53.61 17.52 94.66
C ILE A 10 52.74 18.53 93.89
N GLN A 11 53.03 19.83 94.00
CA GLN A 11 52.30 20.87 93.27
C GLN A 11 52.49 20.75 91.75
N SER A 12 53.70 20.42 91.30
CA SER A 12 53.99 20.19 89.88
C SER A 12 53.20 19.00 89.32
N VAL A 13 53.21 17.87 90.02
CA VAL A 13 52.43 16.68 89.65
C VAL A 13 50.93 16.96 89.66
N GLN A 14 50.41 17.69 90.65
CA GLN A 14 49.00 18.09 90.69
C GLN A 14 48.60 18.95 89.49
N ARG A 15 49.43 19.91 89.08
CA ARG A 15 49.21 20.71 87.86
C ARG A 15 49.21 19.82 86.62
N HIS A 16 50.16 18.89 86.51
CA HIS A 16 50.26 17.97 85.39
C HIS A 16 49.04 17.04 85.30
N ILE A 17 48.58 16.48 86.43
CA ILE A 17 47.35 15.69 86.50
C ILE A 17 46.14 16.53 86.07
N SER A 18 46.06 17.79 86.52
CA SER A 18 44.96 18.68 86.12
C SER A 18 44.97 19.00 84.63
N PHE A 19 46.16 19.11 84.03
CA PHE A 19 46.35 19.33 82.60
C PHE A 19 45.92 18.09 81.81
N LEU A 20 46.45 16.91 82.14
CA LEU A 20 46.03 15.65 81.50
C LEU A 20 44.52 15.45 81.60
N LYS A 21 43.91 15.71 82.77
CA LYS A 21 42.45 15.60 82.92
C LYS A 21 41.68 16.55 81.99
N LYS A 22 42.17 17.77 81.77
CA LYS A 22 41.56 18.72 80.83
C LYS A 22 41.67 18.23 79.39
N GLU A 23 42.85 17.76 78.98
CA GLU A 23 43.07 17.21 77.65
C GLU A 23 42.24 15.95 77.39
N GLN A 24 42.18 15.03 78.35
CA GLN A 24 41.37 13.82 78.26
C GLN A 24 39.88 14.16 78.10
N MET A 25 39.39 15.14 78.86
CA MET A 25 37.99 15.61 78.74
C MET A 25 37.72 16.33 77.43
N ALA A 26 38.70 17.04 76.85
CA ALA A 26 38.58 17.64 75.53
C ALA A 26 38.48 16.55 74.45
N LEU A 27 39.41 15.59 74.46
CA LEU A 27 39.40 14.45 73.53
C LEU A 27 38.09 13.66 73.60
N LEU A 28 37.58 13.38 74.80
CA LEU A 28 36.30 12.68 74.99
C LEU A 28 35.12 13.44 74.39
N ARG A 29 35.09 14.77 74.53
CA ARG A 29 34.06 15.62 73.92
C ARG A 29 34.16 15.61 72.39
N ASP A 30 35.37 15.76 71.86
CA ASP A 30 35.60 15.79 70.41
C ASP A 30 35.22 14.44 69.77
N LEU A 31 35.61 13.33 70.38
CA LEU A 31 35.20 12.00 69.96
C LEU A 31 33.68 11.82 70.00
N HIS A 32 33.01 12.31 71.05
CA HIS A 32 31.56 12.22 71.14
C HIS A 32 30.88 13.00 70.00
N LEU A 33 31.36 14.20 69.67
CA LEU A 33 30.86 14.97 68.53
C LEU A 33 31.11 14.24 67.20
N GLU A 34 32.26 13.59 67.06
CA GLU A 34 32.58 12.85 65.84
C GLU A 34 31.70 11.60 65.67
N ILE A 35 31.42 10.89 66.77
CA ILE A 35 30.45 9.78 66.77
C ILE A 35 29.07 10.28 66.31
N LEU A 36 28.59 11.40 66.84
CA LEU A 36 27.30 11.98 66.45
C LEU A 36 27.28 12.38 64.96
N ARG A 37 28.37 12.97 64.45
CA ARG A 37 28.49 13.31 63.02
C ARG A 37 28.47 12.07 62.14
N LEU A 38 29.22 11.04 62.50
CA LEU A 38 29.26 9.77 61.77
C LEU A 38 27.90 9.08 61.79
N GLN A 39 27.22 9.05 62.94
CA GLN A 39 25.86 8.50 63.06
C GLN A 39 24.88 9.22 62.13
N LYS A 40 24.91 10.56 62.11
CA LYS A 40 24.10 11.35 61.18
C LYS A 40 24.40 10.99 59.73
N ARG A 41 25.67 10.99 59.33
CA ARG A 41 26.06 10.66 57.95
C ARG A 41 25.69 9.23 57.55
N CYS A 42 25.81 8.27 58.47
CA CYS A 42 25.38 6.89 58.22
C CYS A 42 23.87 6.81 58.03
N SER A 43 23.08 7.55 58.82
CA SER A 43 21.62 7.60 58.63
C SER A 43 21.21 8.23 57.29
N GLU A 44 21.89 9.30 56.87
CA GLU A 44 21.65 9.95 55.58
C GLU A 44 21.99 9.01 54.41
N LEU A 45 23.16 8.36 54.45
CA LEU A 45 23.56 7.41 53.42
C LEU A 45 22.64 6.19 53.35
N THR A 46 22.16 5.71 54.50
CA THR A 46 21.19 4.60 54.53
C THR A 46 19.89 5.02 53.85
N HIS A 47 19.40 6.22 54.16
CA HIS A 47 18.18 6.74 53.53
C HIS A 47 18.33 6.96 52.02
N ASP A 48 19.47 7.49 51.57
CA ASP A 48 19.76 7.67 50.15
C ASP A 48 19.81 6.34 49.40
N LEU A 49 20.36 5.29 50.02
CA LEU A 49 20.38 3.94 49.47
C LEU A 49 18.96 3.37 49.35
N GLU A 50 18.14 3.48 50.39
CA GLU A 50 16.74 3.03 50.37
C GLU A 50 15.94 3.72 49.25
N LEU A 51 16.11 5.04 49.05
CA LEU A 51 15.48 5.76 47.95
C LEU A 51 15.93 5.25 46.59
N ARG A 52 17.23 5.04 46.41
CA ARG A 52 17.79 4.54 45.15
C ARG A 52 17.33 3.12 44.85
N GLU A 53 17.25 2.25 45.85
CA GLU A 53 16.72 0.90 45.71
C GLU A 53 15.25 0.93 45.31
N ALA A 54 14.43 1.76 45.97
CA ALA A 54 13.03 1.94 45.59
C ALA A 54 12.86 2.44 44.14
N GLN A 55 13.70 3.40 43.73
CA GLN A 55 13.73 3.90 42.34
C GLN A 55 14.16 2.81 41.35
N SER A 56 15.18 2.01 41.69
CA SER A 56 15.62 0.88 40.85
C SER A 56 14.51 -0.14 40.68
N HIS A 57 13.81 -0.51 41.76
CA HIS A 57 12.69 -1.43 41.67
C HIS A 57 11.53 -0.89 40.83
N GLN A 58 11.23 0.40 40.93
CA GLN A 58 10.22 1.04 40.06
C GLN A 58 10.66 1.02 38.60
N GLN A 59 11.92 1.32 38.32
CA GLN A 59 12.48 1.30 36.97
C GLN A 59 12.47 -0.11 36.36
N GLU A 60 12.83 -1.14 37.14
CA GLU A 60 12.76 -2.54 36.72
C GLU A 60 11.32 -2.96 36.42
N ALA A 61 10.36 -2.57 37.25
CA ALA A 61 8.95 -2.87 37.02
C ALA A 61 8.44 -2.24 35.72
N ALA A 62 8.77 -0.95 35.49
CA ALA A 62 8.44 -0.25 34.26
C ALA A 62 9.10 -0.89 33.03
N SER A 63 10.36 -1.31 33.15
CA SER A 63 11.10 -1.98 32.08
C SER A 63 10.46 -3.32 31.72
N ARG A 64 10.08 -4.13 32.72
CA ARG A 64 9.36 -5.40 32.51
C ARG A 64 8.00 -5.19 31.86
N GLU A 65 7.26 -4.15 32.25
CA GLU A 65 5.98 -3.83 31.62
C GLU A 65 6.18 -3.45 30.14
N LEU A 66 7.16 -2.62 29.82
CA LEU A 66 7.50 -2.25 28.45
C LEU A 66 7.92 -3.48 27.63
N GLU A 67 8.77 -4.35 28.17
CA GLU A 67 9.14 -5.61 27.52
C GLU A 67 7.91 -6.49 27.24
N SER A 68 6.97 -6.58 28.19
CA SER A 68 5.74 -7.35 28.00
C SER A 68 4.88 -6.77 26.87
N LYS A 69 4.79 -5.44 26.78
CA LYS A 69 4.08 -4.72 25.70
C LYS A 69 4.76 -4.94 24.35
N CYS A 70 6.09 -4.85 24.29
CA CYS A 70 6.87 -5.14 23.09
C CYS A 70 6.62 -6.57 22.60
N ARG A 71 6.71 -7.57 23.48
CA ARG A 71 6.44 -8.97 23.12
C ARG A 71 5.01 -9.19 22.63
N ALA A 72 4.03 -8.54 23.27
CA ALA A 72 2.64 -8.60 22.83
C ALA A 72 2.48 -8.01 21.41
N LEU A 73 3.06 -6.85 21.13
CA LEU A 73 3.02 -6.22 19.81
C LEU A 73 3.75 -7.05 18.76
N GLU A 74 4.91 -7.64 19.09
CA GLU A 74 5.65 -8.54 18.21
C GLU A 74 4.82 -9.78 17.83
N SER A 75 4.13 -10.39 18.81
CA SER A 75 3.24 -11.52 18.55
C SER A 75 2.07 -11.14 17.63
N GLN A 76 1.49 -9.95 17.82
CA GLN A 76 0.42 -9.44 16.95
C GLN A 76 0.92 -9.16 15.54
N LEU A 77 2.12 -8.60 15.40
CA LEU A 77 2.77 -8.37 14.11
C LEU A 77 3.00 -9.70 13.39
N ALA A 78 3.54 -10.70 14.09
CA ALA A 78 3.79 -12.03 13.54
C ALA A 78 2.49 -12.70 13.06
N ALA A 79 1.42 -12.64 13.86
CA ALA A 79 0.11 -13.17 13.47
C ALA A 79 -0.46 -12.46 12.23
N ARG A 80 -0.35 -11.13 12.17
CA ARG A 80 -0.78 -10.35 10.99
C ARG A 80 0.06 -10.66 9.76
N ALA A 81 1.37 -10.83 9.92
CA ALA A 81 2.28 -11.19 8.83
C ALA A 81 1.94 -12.57 8.26
N ALA A 82 1.64 -13.56 9.13
CA ALA A 82 1.20 -14.89 8.72
C ALA A 82 -0.13 -14.84 7.95
N ALA A 83 -1.15 -14.15 8.48
CA ALA A 83 -2.43 -13.96 7.80
C ALA A 83 -2.28 -13.27 6.43
N ASN A 84 -1.42 -12.26 6.34
CA ASN A 84 -1.16 -11.58 5.06
C ASN A 84 -0.45 -12.52 4.06
N ALA A 85 0.50 -13.35 4.53
CA ALA A 85 1.15 -14.34 3.69
C ALA A 85 0.15 -15.37 3.13
N GLU A 86 -0.85 -15.79 3.93
CA GLU A 86 -1.95 -16.65 3.47
C GLU A 86 -2.80 -15.98 2.39
N LEU A 87 -3.22 -14.73 2.62
CA LEU A 87 -3.98 -13.96 1.63
C LEU A 87 -3.22 -13.79 0.31
N ARG A 88 -1.91 -13.55 0.36
CA ARG A 88 -1.07 -13.46 -0.85
C ARG A 88 -1.03 -14.79 -1.62
N ARG A 89 -0.92 -15.92 -0.92
CA ARG A 89 -0.97 -17.26 -1.57
C ARG A 89 -2.31 -17.50 -2.23
N GLU A 90 -3.40 -17.14 -1.55
CA GLU A 90 -4.75 -17.23 -2.07
C GLU A 90 -4.98 -16.37 -3.32
N VAL A 91 -4.46 -15.13 -3.32
CA VAL A 91 -4.51 -14.25 -4.48
C VAL A 91 -3.74 -14.88 -5.65
N ALA A 92 -2.51 -15.34 -5.41
CA ALA A 92 -1.70 -15.99 -6.45
C ALA A 92 -2.40 -17.24 -7.03
N GLN A 93 -3.04 -18.05 -6.19
CA GLN A 93 -3.82 -19.20 -6.64
C GLN A 93 -5.01 -18.80 -7.52
N ARG A 94 -5.75 -17.75 -7.12
CA ARG A 94 -6.90 -17.24 -7.89
C ARG A 94 -6.45 -16.64 -9.21
N GLU A 95 -5.35 -15.89 -9.23
CA GLU A 95 -4.75 -15.35 -10.45
C GLU A 95 -4.32 -16.46 -11.41
N ALA A 96 -3.69 -17.52 -10.90
CA ALA A 96 -3.34 -18.70 -11.68
C ALA A 96 -4.59 -19.34 -12.32
N LEU A 97 -5.68 -19.52 -11.55
CA LEU A 97 -6.93 -20.04 -12.07
C LEU A 97 -7.55 -19.13 -13.15
N VAL A 98 -7.58 -17.81 -12.92
CA VAL A 98 -8.07 -16.83 -13.89
C VAL A 98 -7.24 -16.90 -15.17
N SER A 99 -5.91 -17.02 -15.08
CA SER A 99 -5.04 -17.15 -16.24
C SER A 99 -5.34 -18.43 -17.03
N ALA A 100 -5.52 -19.57 -16.34
CA ALA A 100 -5.85 -20.85 -16.96
C ALA A 100 -7.21 -20.81 -17.68
N LEU A 101 -8.23 -20.23 -17.05
CA LEU A 101 -9.55 -20.05 -17.65
C LEU A 101 -9.51 -19.12 -18.87
N ARG A 102 -8.77 -18.01 -18.80
CA ARG A 102 -8.54 -17.11 -19.94
C ARG A 102 -7.86 -17.85 -21.10
N CYS A 103 -6.84 -18.65 -20.82
CA CYS A 103 -6.17 -19.48 -21.83
C CYS A 103 -7.11 -20.52 -22.44
N SER A 104 -7.92 -21.20 -21.62
CA SER A 104 -8.91 -22.17 -22.09
C SER A 104 -9.96 -21.52 -22.99
N LEU A 105 -10.51 -20.37 -22.59
CA LEU A 105 -11.49 -19.64 -23.38
C LEU A 105 -10.91 -19.25 -24.75
N ARG A 106 -9.70 -18.69 -24.77
CA ARG A 106 -9.01 -18.35 -26.02
C ARG A 106 -8.74 -19.57 -26.90
N ALA A 107 -8.51 -20.74 -26.31
CA ALA A 107 -8.33 -21.98 -27.07
C ALA A 107 -9.64 -22.45 -27.70
N GLU A 108 -10.75 -22.42 -26.96
CA GLU A 108 -12.07 -22.76 -27.49
C GLU A 108 -12.55 -21.77 -28.55
N GLU A 109 -12.32 -20.46 -28.36
CA GLU A 109 -12.60 -19.44 -29.38
C GLU A 109 -11.90 -19.74 -30.71
N ARG A 110 -10.62 -20.12 -30.66
CA ARG A 110 -9.85 -20.51 -31.86
C ARG A 110 -10.47 -21.74 -32.53
N ARG A 111 -10.83 -22.77 -31.74
CA ARG A 111 -11.47 -24.00 -32.23
C ARG A 111 -12.80 -23.69 -32.94
N PHE A 112 -13.66 -22.88 -32.33
CA PHE A 112 -14.94 -22.49 -32.93
C PHE A 112 -14.76 -21.71 -34.24
N LEU A 113 -13.79 -20.80 -34.31
CA LEU A 113 -13.51 -20.06 -35.53
C LEU A 113 -13.00 -20.98 -36.65
N ASP A 114 -12.14 -21.94 -36.34
CA ASP A 114 -11.65 -22.90 -37.34
C ASP A 114 -12.76 -23.84 -37.82
N GLU A 115 -13.66 -24.28 -36.94
CA GLU A 115 -14.85 -25.03 -37.33
C GLU A 115 -15.78 -24.21 -38.23
N LEU A 116 -16.02 -22.95 -37.88
CA LEU A 116 -16.86 -22.05 -38.66
C LEU A 116 -16.27 -21.84 -40.07
N ARG A 117 -14.94 -21.64 -40.17
CA ARG A 117 -14.22 -21.55 -41.46
C ARG A 117 -14.38 -22.82 -42.28
N ARG A 118 -14.18 -24.00 -41.69
CA ARG A 118 -14.33 -25.30 -42.37
C ARG A 118 -15.76 -25.49 -42.90
N ARG A 119 -16.78 -25.19 -42.09
CA ARG A 119 -18.19 -25.32 -42.48
C ARG A 119 -18.56 -24.31 -43.56
N SER A 120 -18.11 -23.06 -43.45
CA SER A 120 -18.30 -22.03 -44.48
C SER A 120 -17.73 -22.48 -45.82
N HIS A 121 -16.48 -22.96 -45.83
CA HIS A 121 -15.85 -23.49 -47.04
C HIS A 121 -16.65 -24.66 -47.64
N ARG A 122 -17.11 -25.60 -46.82
CA ARG A 122 -17.97 -26.72 -47.27
C ARG A 122 -19.27 -26.23 -47.89
N THR A 123 -19.95 -25.26 -47.28
CA THR A 123 -21.17 -24.66 -47.85
C THR A 123 -20.89 -23.99 -49.18
N THR A 124 -19.75 -23.29 -49.34
CA THR A 124 -19.35 -22.71 -50.62
C THR A 124 -19.13 -23.78 -51.69
N VAL A 125 -18.41 -24.87 -51.37
CA VAL A 125 -18.18 -25.98 -52.31
C VAL A 125 -19.50 -26.58 -52.77
N LEU A 126 -20.36 -27.00 -51.85
CA LEU A 126 -21.68 -27.57 -52.16
C LEU A 126 -22.57 -26.56 -52.92
N GLY A 127 -22.47 -25.27 -52.60
CA GLY A 127 -23.17 -24.21 -53.32
C GLY A 127 -22.74 -24.11 -54.79
N THR A 128 -21.44 -24.22 -55.06
CA THR A 128 -20.94 -24.24 -56.45
C THR A 128 -21.31 -25.53 -57.19
N GLU A 129 -21.33 -26.67 -56.51
CA GLU A 129 -21.77 -27.94 -57.10
C GLU A 129 -23.26 -27.88 -57.47
N LEU A 130 -24.10 -27.40 -56.55
CA LEU A 130 -25.52 -27.18 -56.82
C LEU A 130 -25.73 -26.22 -57.99
N GLN A 131 -24.98 -25.12 -58.06
CA GLN A 131 -25.04 -24.16 -59.16
C GLN A 131 -24.68 -24.81 -60.52
N LYS A 132 -23.66 -25.67 -60.56
CA LYS A 132 -23.33 -26.43 -61.79
C LYS A 132 -24.48 -27.34 -62.21
N HIS A 133 -25.14 -28.00 -61.25
CA HIS A 133 -26.29 -28.85 -61.54
C HIS A 133 -27.51 -28.04 -62.02
N THR A 134 -27.79 -26.87 -61.45
CA THR A 134 -28.89 -26.00 -61.89
C THR A 134 -28.64 -25.45 -63.29
N GLU A 135 -27.41 -25.04 -63.61
CA GLU A 135 -27.02 -24.61 -64.96
C GLU A 135 -27.17 -25.73 -66.00
N ALA A 136 -26.70 -26.94 -65.67
CA ALA A 136 -26.89 -28.11 -66.53
C ALA A 136 -28.37 -28.43 -66.77
N ALA A 137 -29.20 -28.39 -65.72
CA ALA A 137 -30.64 -28.60 -65.82
C ALA A 137 -31.33 -27.53 -66.67
N ALA A 138 -30.93 -26.26 -66.52
CA ALA A 138 -31.44 -25.15 -67.34
C ALA A 138 -31.04 -25.32 -68.81
N TYR A 139 -29.79 -25.71 -69.08
CA TYR A 139 -29.31 -25.98 -70.44
C TYR A 139 -30.11 -27.10 -71.12
N LEU A 140 -30.31 -28.24 -70.44
CA LEU A 140 -31.14 -29.34 -70.96
C LEU A 140 -32.60 -28.93 -71.15
N SER A 141 -33.15 -28.13 -70.24
CA SER A 141 -34.52 -27.58 -70.38
C SER A 141 -34.63 -26.70 -71.62
N CYS A 142 -33.67 -25.81 -71.86
CA CYS A 142 -33.60 -25.00 -73.08
C CYS A 142 -33.48 -25.86 -74.34
N GLN A 143 -32.66 -26.91 -74.33
CA GLN A 143 -32.56 -27.86 -75.43
C GLN A 143 -33.91 -28.54 -75.72
N LEU A 144 -34.59 -29.06 -74.68
CA LEU A 144 -35.90 -29.68 -74.81
C LEU A 144 -36.94 -28.71 -75.36
N HIS A 145 -36.95 -27.47 -74.89
CA HIS A 145 -37.82 -26.44 -75.44
C HIS A 145 -37.52 -26.13 -76.90
N ALA A 146 -36.24 -26.04 -77.29
CA ALA A 146 -35.85 -25.83 -78.68
C ALA A 146 -36.28 -26.99 -79.60
N VAL A 147 -36.11 -28.25 -79.16
CA VAL A 147 -36.59 -29.43 -79.90
C VAL A 147 -38.11 -29.43 -80.01
N ARG A 148 -38.83 -29.18 -78.90
CA ARG A 148 -40.29 -29.06 -78.90
C ARG A 148 -40.77 -27.97 -79.86
N GLN A 149 -40.12 -26.81 -79.87
CA GLN A 149 -40.46 -25.73 -80.81
C GLN A 149 -40.26 -26.17 -82.26
N ARG A 150 -39.16 -26.85 -82.60
CA ARG A 150 -38.92 -27.39 -83.96
C ARG A 150 -39.95 -28.44 -84.39
N LEU A 151 -40.49 -29.21 -83.45
CA LEU A 151 -41.57 -30.18 -83.70
C LEU A 151 -42.95 -29.53 -83.78
N GLN A 152 -43.16 -28.41 -83.10
CA GLN A 152 -44.45 -27.70 -83.03
C GLN A 152 -44.59 -26.57 -84.05
N THR A 153 -43.50 -26.10 -84.68
CA THR A 153 -43.59 -25.21 -85.85
C THR A 153 -44.26 -25.97 -87.00
N PRO A 154 -45.46 -25.54 -87.45
CA PRO A 154 -46.02 -26.04 -88.70
C PRO A 154 -45.06 -25.68 -89.83
N ARG A 155 -44.85 -26.62 -90.77
CA ARG A 155 -44.18 -26.36 -92.05
C ARG A 155 -44.70 -25.02 -92.62
N PRO A 156 -43.85 -24.05 -92.98
CA PRO A 156 -44.31 -22.75 -93.44
C PRO A 156 -45.07 -22.90 -94.75
N GLY A 157 -46.40 -22.92 -94.67
CA GLY A 157 -47.28 -22.47 -95.75
C GLY A 157 -47.38 -20.94 -95.69
N PRO A 158 -47.46 -20.24 -96.84
CA PRO A 158 -47.47 -18.79 -96.85
C PRO A 158 -48.83 -18.31 -96.33
N GLY A 159 -48.86 -17.74 -95.12
CA GLY A 159 -50.11 -17.22 -94.60
C GLY A 159 -50.03 -16.70 -93.17
N ALA A 160 -50.17 -15.39 -93.07
CA ALA A 160 -50.64 -14.63 -91.91
C ALA A 160 -49.70 -14.50 -90.71
N ALA A 161 -49.19 -13.27 -90.58
CA ALA A 161 -48.73 -12.68 -89.35
C ALA A 161 -49.73 -12.90 -88.21
N ALA A 162 -49.26 -13.46 -87.10
CA ALA A 162 -49.94 -13.44 -85.83
C ALA A 162 -48.92 -13.16 -84.73
N GLU A 163 -48.85 -11.89 -84.30
CA GLU A 163 -48.16 -11.51 -83.08
C GLU A 163 -48.79 -12.18 -81.86
N PRO A 164 -48.02 -12.79 -80.94
CA PRO A 164 -48.51 -13.12 -79.62
C PRO A 164 -48.15 -11.99 -78.65
N ARG A 165 -49.12 -11.13 -78.35
CA ARG A 165 -49.08 -10.22 -77.18
C ARG A 165 -49.02 -11.04 -75.88
N PRO A 166 -48.09 -10.76 -74.95
CA PRO A 166 -48.09 -11.44 -73.65
C PRO A 166 -49.15 -10.83 -72.73
N ARG A 167 -50.23 -11.57 -72.47
CA ARG A 167 -51.20 -11.25 -71.41
C ARG A 167 -50.55 -11.50 -70.04
N ARG A 168 -50.34 -10.42 -69.28
CA ARG A 168 -49.94 -10.45 -67.87
C ARG A 168 -51.02 -11.17 -67.05
N ARG A 169 -50.70 -12.36 -66.54
CA ARG A 169 -51.49 -13.04 -65.51
C ARG A 169 -50.99 -12.59 -64.14
N ALA A 170 -51.80 -11.81 -63.44
CA ALA A 170 -51.62 -11.55 -62.03
C ALA A 170 -51.95 -12.83 -61.23
N GLN A 171 -51.02 -13.29 -60.39
CA GLN A 171 -51.32 -14.16 -59.27
C GLN A 171 -50.64 -13.59 -58.02
N ARG A 172 -51.49 -13.33 -57.02
CA ARG A 172 -51.14 -12.90 -55.67
C ARG A 172 -50.44 -14.02 -54.90
N ALA A 173 -49.65 -13.56 -53.92
CA ALA A 173 -49.28 -14.19 -52.65
C ALA A 173 -48.04 -15.11 -52.62
N ARG A 174 -46.96 -14.58 -52.05
CA ARG A 174 -46.52 -14.92 -50.69
C ARG A 174 -45.52 -13.87 -50.19
N ARG A 175 -45.67 -13.50 -48.92
CA ARG A 175 -44.80 -12.60 -48.17
C ARG A 175 -43.36 -13.11 -48.16
N LEU A 176 -42.40 -12.22 -48.42
CA LEU A 176 -41.01 -12.30 -47.97
C LEU A 176 -40.56 -10.86 -47.67
N PRO A 177 -40.28 -10.48 -46.42
CA PRO A 177 -39.51 -9.27 -46.14
C PRO A 177 -38.02 -9.60 -46.35
N ALA A 178 -37.36 -8.86 -47.24
CA ALA A 178 -35.90 -8.81 -47.37
C ALA A 178 -35.36 -7.54 -46.67
N PRO A 179 -34.06 -7.48 -46.37
CA PRO A 179 -33.51 -7.65 -45.04
C PRO A 179 -33.26 -6.31 -44.32
N ALA A 180 -33.38 -6.36 -42.99
CA ALA A 180 -32.92 -5.33 -42.05
C ALA A 180 -31.38 -5.22 -42.02
N ALA A 181 -30.75 -4.97 -43.17
CA ALA A 181 -29.29 -4.85 -43.29
C ALA A 181 -28.77 -3.42 -43.05
N ALA A 182 -29.64 -2.42 -42.85
CA ALA A 182 -29.24 -1.03 -42.60
C ALA A 182 -29.47 -0.55 -41.15
N ALA A 183 -30.00 -1.41 -40.26
CA ALA A 183 -30.29 -1.06 -38.87
C ALA A 183 -29.40 -1.77 -37.84
N ALA A 184 -28.45 -2.61 -38.29
CA ALA A 184 -27.52 -3.33 -37.41
C ALA A 184 -26.15 -2.63 -37.25
N GLU A 185 -25.88 -1.55 -38.01
CA GLU A 185 -24.58 -0.85 -37.94
C GLU A 185 -24.54 0.31 -36.92
N ALA A 186 -25.66 0.64 -36.27
CA ALA A 186 -25.75 1.75 -35.33
C ALA A 186 -25.75 1.35 -33.84
N ALA A 187 -25.55 0.07 -33.51
CA ALA A 187 -25.63 -0.45 -32.14
C ALA A 187 -24.35 -1.13 -31.63
N ALA A 188 -23.18 -0.86 -32.23
CA ALA A 188 -21.90 -1.43 -31.82
C ALA A 188 -20.88 -0.38 -31.33
N LYS A 189 -21.36 0.68 -30.66
CA LYS A 189 -20.53 1.61 -29.87
C LYS A 189 -21.07 1.72 -28.46
N GLY A 190 -21.14 0.58 -27.77
CA GLY A 190 -20.88 0.62 -26.34
C GLY A 190 -19.40 0.95 -26.14
N PRO A 191 -19.02 1.73 -25.12
CA PRO A 191 -17.61 1.86 -24.77
C PRO A 191 -17.13 0.48 -24.33
N GLY A 192 -16.52 -0.25 -25.26
CA GLY A 192 -15.79 -1.46 -24.97
C GLY A 192 -14.77 -1.10 -23.90
N ARG A 193 -15.01 -1.57 -22.66
CA ARG A 193 -14.01 -1.51 -21.61
C ARG A 193 -12.84 -2.36 -22.11
N ASP A 194 -11.82 -1.70 -22.63
CA ASP A 194 -10.58 -2.32 -23.05
C ASP A 194 -9.93 -2.97 -21.84
N TRP A 195 -10.08 -4.29 -21.70
CA TRP A 195 -9.36 -5.09 -20.70
C TRP A 195 -7.83 -4.88 -20.80
N ALA A 196 -7.33 -4.59 -22.01
CA ALA A 196 -5.92 -4.25 -22.24
C ALA A 196 -5.48 -2.87 -21.68
N ALA A 197 -6.43 -1.99 -21.34
CA ALA A 197 -6.13 -0.74 -20.63
C ALA A 197 -6.00 -0.98 -19.11
N TRP A 198 -6.74 -1.96 -18.57
CA TRP A 198 -6.66 -2.35 -17.16
C TRP A 198 -5.32 -3.01 -16.82
N ASP A 199 -4.79 -3.90 -17.67
CA ASP A 199 -3.48 -4.52 -17.43
C ASP A 199 -2.32 -3.51 -17.47
N ARG A 200 -2.42 -2.46 -18.30
CA ARG A 200 -1.44 -1.34 -18.31
C ARG A 200 -1.60 -0.39 -17.13
N ALA A 201 -2.82 -0.17 -16.65
CA ALA A 201 -3.07 0.64 -15.46
C ALA A 201 -2.66 -0.09 -14.16
N ALA A 202 -2.80 -1.42 -14.12
CA ALA A 202 -2.37 -2.24 -12.99
C ALA A 202 -0.84 -2.26 -12.83
N GLY A 203 -0.09 -2.29 -13.94
CA GLY A 203 1.39 -2.21 -13.90
C GLY A 203 1.96 -0.81 -13.61
N ALA A 204 1.13 0.24 -13.61
CA ALA A 204 1.53 1.62 -13.31
C ALA A 204 1.19 2.05 -11.87
N LEU A 205 0.52 1.18 -11.10
CA LEU A 205 0.07 1.46 -9.73
C LEU A 205 1.13 1.14 -8.65
N ASP A 206 2.27 0.54 -9.03
CA ASP A 206 3.34 0.17 -8.10
C ASP A 206 4.26 1.36 -7.71
N ASP A 207 4.13 2.54 -8.34
CA ASP A 207 5.01 3.69 -8.12
C ASP A 207 4.32 4.99 -7.64
N ALA A 208 3.03 4.97 -7.27
CA ALA A 208 2.32 6.24 -6.99
C ALA A 208 1.20 6.20 -5.93
N ASP A 209 1.39 5.50 -4.82
CA ASP A 209 0.52 5.70 -3.64
C ASP A 209 1.34 5.82 -2.35
N ALA A 210 2.02 6.96 -2.20
CA ALA A 210 2.30 7.46 -0.87
C ALA A 210 0.94 7.72 -0.19
N MET A 211 0.65 6.95 0.86
CA MET A 211 -0.58 7.04 1.64
C MET A 211 -0.97 8.51 1.88
N PRO A 212 -2.22 8.92 1.55
CA PRO A 212 -2.62 10.30 1.72
C PRO A 212 -2.49 10.71 3.19
N ASP A 213 -1.91 11.87 3.44
CA ASP A 213 -1.69 12.40 4.79
C ASP A 213 -3.01 12.44 5.58
N PRO A 214 -3.14 11.69 6.69
CA PRO A 214 -4.35 11.65 7.50
C PRO A 214 -4.73 13.02 8.09
N ALA A 215 -3.83 14.00 8.08
CA ALA A 215 -4.10 15.36 8.55
C ALA A 215 -5.07 16.16 7.65
N LEU A 216 -5.40 15.67 6.44
CA LEU A 216 -6.33 16.36 5.53
C LEU A 216 -7.76 16.49 6.09
N PHE A 217 -8.15 15.66 7.06
CA PHE A 217 -9.44 15.76 7.74
C PHE A 217 -9.43 16.70 8.95
N LEU A 218 -8.25 17.14 9.41
CA LEU A 218 -8.10 18.02 10.58
C LEU A 218 -8.23 19.50 10.22
N TYR A 219 -8.08 19.86 8.95
CA TYR A 219 -8.30 21.21 8.46
C TYR A 219 -9.63 21.28 7.73
N ALA A 220 -10.68 21.68 8.45
CA ALA A 220 -11.95 22.05 7.85
C ALA A 220 -11.69 23.08 6.73
N ARG A 221 -12.02 22.71 5.49
CA ARG A 221 -11.85 23.52 4.29
C ARG A 221 -12.61 24.83 4.44
N ARG A 222 -11.91 25.89 4.89
CA ARG A 222 -12.48 27.23 5.04
C ARG A 222 -12.85 27.75 3.64
N PRO A 223 -14.10 28.17 3.39
CA PRO A 223 -14.48 28.71 2.09
C PRO A 223 -13.66 29.98 1.78
N PRO A 224 -13.31 30.22 0.50
CA PRO A 224 -12.48 31.37 0.13
C PRO A 224 -13.25 32.66 0.43
N ARG A 225 -12.68 33.51 1.29
CA ARG A 225 -13.23 34.84 1.54
C ARG A 225 -12.90 35.77 0.35
N PRO A 226 -13.85 36.60 -0.11
CA PRO A 226 -13.58 37.57 -1.16
C PRO A 226 -12.55 38.61 -0.68
N SER A 227 -11.57 38.85 -1.55
CA SER A 227 -10.42 39.72 -1.31
C SER A 227 -10.83 41.17 -1.06
N GLY A 228 -10.63 41.64 0.17
CA GLY A 228 -10.63 43.07 0.52
C GLY A 228 -9.20 43.50 0.84
N ARG A 229 -8.68 44.49 0.11
CA ARG A 229 -7.38 45.14 0.37
C ARG A 229 -7.41 45.94 1.69
N SER A 230 -6.22 46.05 2.31
CA SER A 230 -5.71 47.14 3.19
C SER A 230 -5.40 46.72 4.64
N PRO A 231 -4.50 47.41 5.38
CA PRO A 231 -3.09 47.70 5.09
C PRO A 231 -2.13 47.05 6.13
N ARG A 232 -0.84 47.01 5.80
CA ARG A 232 0.27 46.44 6.60
C ARG A 232 0.27 46.90 8.08
N GLN A 233 0.41 45.95 9.00
CA GLN A 233 0.90 46.18 10.37
C GLN A 233 2.29 45.54 10.54
N PRO A 234 3.23 46.18 11.25
CA PRO A 234 4.59 45.67 11.49
C PRO A 234 4.60 44.57 12.58
N PRO A 235 5.67 43.74 12.63
CA PRO A 235 5.73 42.60 13.55
C PRO A 235 5.93 43.02 15.02
N PRO A 236 5.53 42.18 15.99
CA PRO A 236 5.77 42.44 17.41
C PRO A 236 7.26 42.29 17.76
N GLN A 237 7.76 43.20 18.60
CA GLN A 237 9.06 43.11 19.26
C GLN A 237 8.98 42.13 20.45
N GLU A 238 9.94 41.21 20.54
CA GLU A 238 10.15 40.35 21.72
C GLU A 238 10.98 41.10 22.79
N PRO A 239 10.72 40.88 24.10
CA PRO A 239 11.53 41.46 25.18
C PRO A 239 12.85 40.67 25.37
N PRO A 240 13.90 41.31 25.94
CA PRO A 240 15.20 40.70 26.11
C PRO A 240 15.23 39.89 27.40
N ASP A 241 15.71 38.65 27.34
CA ASP A 241 16.22 37.97 28.53
C ASP A 241 17.55 37.28 28.23
N GLU A 242 18.40 37.39 29.23
CA GLU A 242 19.84 37.20 29.26
C GLU A 242 20.30 35.82 28.75
N ALA A 243 21.17 35.85 27.74
CA ALA A 243 22.15 34.78 27.53
C ALA A 243 23.53 35.42 27.42
N GLY A 244 24.36 35.18 28.44
CA GLY A 244 25.81 35.24 28.30
C GLY A 244 26.43 34.00 28.93
N PRO A 245 27.70 33.65 28.61
CA PRO A 245 28.58 34.24 27.61
C PRO A 245 29.19 33.23 26.62
N GLN A 246 29.72 33.79 25.53
CA GLN A 246 30.46 33.12 24.46
C GLN A 246 31.76 32.41 24.93
N PRO A 247 32.28 31.46 24.13
CA PRO A 247 33.54 30.77 24.40
C PRO A 247 34.74 31.60 23.93
N ALA A 248 35.86 31.52 24.65
CA ALA A 248 37.16 32.02 24.20
C ALA A 248 38.29 31.13 24.79
N PRO A 249 39.55 31.25 24.33
CA PRO A 249 40.22 30.25 23.52
C PRO A 249 41.34 29.50 24.26
N SER A 250 41.78 28.35 23.73
CA SER A 250 42.98 27.59 24.14
C SER A 250 44.26 28.43 23.99
N PRO A 251 45.35 28.20 24.78
CA PRO A 251 46.42 27.24 24.41
C PRO A 251 47.24 26.70 25.65
N PRO A 252 48.51 26.22 25.56
CA PRO A 252 48.98 24.92 25.04
C PRO A 252 49.85 24.10 26.05
N GLY A 253 50.06 22.80 25.76
CA GLY A 253 51.35 22.09 26.04
C GLY A 253 51.38 20.89 27.01
N ALA A 254 51.29 19.66 26.46
CA ALA A 254 52.12 18.41 26.62
C ALA A 254 52.72 17.95 27.99
N PRO A 255 53.27 16.70 28.14
CA PRO A 255 53.01 15.36 27.55
C PRO A 255 52.94 14.18 28.60
N GLY A 256 52.76 12.93 28.14
CA GLY A 256 53.00 11.65 28.86
C GLY A 256 51.75 11.08 29.56
N ASP A 257 51.40 9.79 29.54
CA ASP A 257 52.15 8.55 29.30
C ASP A 257 51.22 7.45 28.74
N GLN A 258 51.81 6.48 28.04
CA GLN A 258 51.20 5.22 27.60
C GLN A 258 51.54 4.12 28.63
N GLU A 259 50.58 3.24 28.91
CA GLU A 259 50.81 1.86 29.36
C GLU A 259 50.38 0.89 28.27
#